data_AF-A0A0D6LBR5-F1
#
_entry.id   AF-A0A0D6LBR5-F1
#
_cell.length_a   1.000
_cell.length_b   1.000
_cell.length_c   1.000
_cell.angle_alpha   90.00
_cell.angle_beta   90.00
_cell.angle_gamma   90.00
#
_symmetry.space_group_name_H-M   'P 1'
#
loop_
_entity.id
_entity.type
_entity.pdbx_description
1 polymer ?
#
loop_
_entity_poly.entity_id
_entity_poly.type
_entity_poly.pdbx_seq_one_letter_code
_entity_poly.pdbx_strand_id
1 'polypeptide(L)'
;MIPLLHIALLVLFVILIYAIIGLELFCGKLHSTWYRGSRNRTAGTKRSHTLWYGRVSFQMRAIGRFNGSIAGPNNGITNFDNFGLAMLTVFQCVSLEGWTDVMYWVGDFTVNDAVGREWPWIYFVTLVILGSFFVLNLVLGVLSGEFSKEREKARARGLFQKFREKQQLEEDLKGIQNFISCHFSLVD
;
A
#
# COMPACT_ATOMS: atom_id res chain seq x y z
N MET A 1 4.15 19.79 4.60
CA MET A 1 4.26 19.07 3.29
C MET A 1 5.68 18.60 2.99
N ILE A 2 6.72 19.43 3.15
CA ILE A 2 8.13 19.04 2.98
C ILE A 2 8.51 17.72 3.72
N PRO A 3 8.11 17.48 4.98
CA PRO A 3 8.45 16.20 5.65
C PRO A 3 7.78 14.98 5.00
N LEU A 4 6.56 15.12 4.50
CA LEU A 4 5.82 14.06 3.82
C LEU A 4 6.47 13.70 2.47
N LEU A 5 7.06 14.69 1.78
CA LEU A 5 7.71 14.48 0.50
C LEU A 5 8.93 13.57 0.65
N HIS A 6 9.78 13.77 1.66
CA HIS A 6 10.96 12.93 1.89
C HIS A 6 10.59 11.46 2.10
N ILE A 7 9.48 11.22 2.77
CA ILE A 7 8.98 9.89 3.06
C ILE A 7 8.37 9.25 1.82
N ALA A 8 7.54 10.01 1.09
CA ALA A 8 6.97 9.55 -0.17
C ALA A 8 8.08 9.19 -1.17
N LEU A 9 9.19 9.96 -1.19
CA LEU A 9 10.36 9.68 -2.01
C LEU A 9 11.06 8.39 -1.56
N LEU A 10 11.21 8.16 -0.25
CA LEU A 10 11.77 6.91 0.29
C LEU A 10 10.91 5.69 -0.11
N VAL A 11 9.59 5.81 0.02
CA VAL A 11 8.64 4.76 -0.37
C VAL A 11 8.71 4.47 -1.86
N LEU A 12 8.73 5.52 -2.68
CA LEU A 12 8.89 5.40 -4.12
C LEU A 12 10.21 4.68 -4.46
N PHE A 13 11.31 5.04 -3.80
CA PHE A 13 12.61 4.42 -4.03
C PHE A 13 12.62 2.92 -3.69
N VAL A 14 11.97 2.52 -2.60
CA VAL A 14 11.81 1.10 -2.25
C VAL A 14 10.99 0.37 -3.32
N ILE A 15 9.88 0.95 -3.78
CA ILE A 15 9.06 0.38 -4.87
C ILE A 15 9.88 0.22 -6.15
N LEU A 16 10.73 1.19 -6.49
CA LEU A 16 11.59 1.15 -7.66
C LEU A 16 12.63 0.03 -7.59
N ILE A 17 13.29 -0.16 -6.42
CA ILE A 17 14.25 -1.24 -6.23
C ILE A 17 13.57 -2.60 -6.43
N TYR A 18 12.43 -2.83 -5.78
CA TYR A 18 11.70 -4.09 -5.93
C TYR A 18 11.16 -4.28 -7.36
N ALA A 19 10.75 -3.22 -8.05
CA ALA A 19 10.33 -3.29 -9.44
C ALA A 19 11.46 -3.73 -10.38
N ILE A 20 12.69 -3.20 -10.19
CA ILE A 20 13.85 -3.61 -10.99
C ILE A 20 14.23 -5.07 -10.70
N ILE A 21 14.28 -5.45 -9.42
CA ILE A 21 14.59 -6.84 -9.01
C ILE A 21 13.54 -7.81 -9.59
N GLY A 22 12.25 -7.48 -9.48
CA GLY A 22 11.16 -8.29 -10.04
C GLY A 22 11.21 -8.37 -11.57
N LEU A 23 11.60 -7.28 -12.24
CA LEU A 23 11.80 -7.26 -13.69
C LEU A 23 12.93 -8.22 -14.10
N GLU A 24 14.08 -8.16 -13.44
CA GLU A 24 15.22 -9.04 -13.75
C GLU A 24 14.92 -10.52 -13.48
N LEU A 25 14.17 -10.82 -12.42
CA LEU A 25 13.84 -12.20 -12.04
C LEU A 25 12.72 -12.83 -12.87
N PHE A 26 11.72 -12.04 -13.29
CA PHE A 26 10.47 -12.58 -13.84
C PHE A 26 10.13 -12.10 -15.26
N CYS A 27 11.06 -11.43 -15.96
CA CYS A 27 10.85 -10.99 -17.34
C CYS A 27 10.53 -12.15 -18.29
N GLY A 28 9.41 -12.03 -19.00
CA GLY A 28 8.97 -12.97 -20.05
C GLY A 28 8.40 -14.29 -19.55
N LYS A 29 8.31 -14.49 -18.23
CA LYS A 29 7.95 -15.78 -17.61
C LYS A 29 6.43 -16.02 -17.52
N LEU A 30 5.63 -14.96 -17.56
CA LEU A 30 4.18 -15.00 -17.27
C LEU A 30 3.27 -15.29 -18.49
N HIS A 31 3.82 -15.77 -19.62
CA HIS A 31 3.06 -16.01 -20.86
C HIS A 31 2.67 -17.47 -21.14
N SER A 32 3.01 -18.42 -20.26
CA SER A 32 2.87 -19.86 -20.54
C SER A 32 1.54 -20.46 -20.07
N THR A 33 0.46 -20.29 -20.83
CA THR A 33 -0.83 -20.97 -20.51
C THR A 33 -1.01 -22.28 -21.29
N TRP A 34 -1.52 -23.31 -20.64
CA TRP A 34 -1.85 -24.60 -21.28
C TRP A 34 -3.25 -24.57 -21.89
N TYR A 35 -3.37 -24.99 -23.16
CA TYR A 35 -4.64 -25.22 -23.82
C TYR A 35 -5.02 -26.71 -23.77
N ARG A 36 -6.20 -27.05 -23.23
CA ARG A 36 -6.75 -28.41 -23.34
C ARG A 36 -7.43 -28.55 -24.70
N GLY A 37 -6.92 -29.44 -25.56
CA GLY A 37 -7.48 -29.70 -26.87
C GLY A 37 -8.90 -30.24 -26.82
N SER A 38 -9.89 -29.34 -26.92
CA SER A 38 -11.25 -29.59 -27.38
C SER A 38 -12.01 -28.25 -27.50
N ARG A 39 -12.20 -27.80 -28.74
CA ARG A 39 -13.09 -26.71 -29.20
C ARG A 39 -13.00 -25.36 -28.48
N ASN A 40 -12.38 -24.40 -29.19
CA ASN A 40 -12.86 -23.04 -29.45
C ASN A 40 -13.49 -22.22 -28.30
N ARG A 41 -13.09 -22.47 -27.07
CA ARG A 41 -13.26 -21.51 -25.98
C ARG A 41 -11.87 -21.15 -25.51
N THR A 42 -11.56 -19.86 -25.59
CA THR A 42 -10.60 -19.25 -24.68
C THR A 42 -10.95 -19.81 -23.31
N ALA A 43 -9.99 -20.45 -22.64
CA ALA A 43 -10.14 -20.75 -21.23
C ALA A 43 -10.17 -19.38 -20.56
N GLY A 44 -11.36 -18.77 -20.53
CA GLY A 44 -11.58 -17.49 -19.91
C GLY A 44 -11.02 -17.61 -18.52
N THR A 45 -10.23 -16.62 -18.16
CA THR A 45 -9.64 -16.33 -16.86
C THR A 45 -10.71 -16.39 -15.77
N LYS A 46 -11.18 -17.60 -15.46
CA LYS A 46 -11.95 -17.87 -14.26
C LYS A 46 -10.90 -18.24 -13.24
N ARG A 47 -10.72 -17.32 -12.29
CA ARG A 47 -10.08 -17.53 -10.98
C ARG A 47 -10.12 -19.03 -10.64
N SER A 48 -9.04 -19.76 -10.93
CA SER A 48 -8.96 -21.16 -10.52
C SER A 48 -8.42 -21.20 -9.10
N HIS A 49 -9.25 -20.72 -8.17
CA HIS A 49 -9.34 -21.35 -6.85
C HIS A 49 -10.02 -22.70 -7.05
N THR A 50 -9.39 -23.64 -7.75
CA THR A 50 -9.81 -25.04 -7.82
C THR A 50 -8.77 -25.77 -8.64
N LEU A 51 -7.72 -26.22 -7.97
CA LEU A 51 -7.14 -27.56 -8.08
C LEU A 51 -6.11 -27.71 -6.93
N TRP A 52 -6.57 -27.49 -5.70
CA TRP A 52 -5.80 -27.71 -4.47
C TRP A 52 -6.40 -28.84 -3.64
N TYR A 53 -6.76 -29.96 -4.25
CA TYR A 53 -6.97 -31.22 -3.54
C TYR A 53 -6.67 -32.38 -4.50
N GLY A 54 -5.62 -33.15 -4.18
CA GLY A 54 -5.44 -34.51 -4.66
C GLY A 54 -4.86 -34.69 -6.08
N ARG A 55 -3.58 -35.13 -6.11
CA ARG A 55 -3.04 -36.09 -7.09
C ARG A 55 -3.38 -35.88 -8.58
N VAL A 56 -2.82 -34.87 -9.25
CA VAL A 56 -2.69 -34.96 -10.72
C VAL A 56 -1.48 -34.20 -11.29
N SER A 57 -0.29 -34.37 -10.72
CA SER A 57 0.93 -33.77 -11.27
C SER A 57 1.68 -34.66 -12.28
N PHE A 58 1.06 -35.70 -12.85
CA PHE A 58 1.80 -36.62 -13.75
C PHE A 58 1.10 -37.07 -15.04
N GLN A 59 -0.19 -36.77 -15.24
CA GLN A 59 -0.96 -37.27 -16.39
C GLN A 59 -1.46 -36.14 -17.31
N MET A 60 -0.59 -35.20 -17.68
CA MET A 60 -0.99 -34.18 -18.66
C MET A 60 0.14 -33.76 -19.60
N ARG A 61 1.04 -34.70 -19.91
CA ARG A 61 2.22 -34.47 -20.78
C ARG A 61 2.03 -34.87 -22.25
N ALA A 62 0.85 -35.33 -22.68
CA ALA A 62 0.74 -36.03 -23.97
C ALA A 62 -0.06 -35.33 -25.10
N ILE A 63 -0.87 -34.27 -24.86
CA ILE A 63 -1.81 -33.82 -25.92
C ILE A 63 -2.09 -32.30 -25.95
N GLY A 64 -1.08 -31.45 -25.71
CA GLY A 64 -1.23 -30.00 -25.83
C GLY A 64 -0.10 -29.40 -26.66
N ARG A 65 -0.40 -28.90 -27.87
CA ARG A 65 0.55 -28.09 -28.65
C ARG A 65 0.67 -26.70 -28.01
N PHE A 66 1.91 -26.27 -27.77
CA PHE A 66 2.27 -24.94 -27.30
C PHE A 66 2.16 -23.97 -28.49
N ASN A 67 1.04 -23.26 -28.62
CA ASN A 67 0.95 -22.12 -29.55
C ASN A 67 0.90 -20.84 -28.70
N GLY A 68 1.93 -20.02 -28.90
CA GLY A 68 2.26 -18.90 -28.02
C GLY A 68 1.29 -17.72 -28.07
N SER A 69 1.54 -16.81 -27.13
CA SER A 69 0.93 -15.48 -26.95
C SER A 69 -0.56 -15.48 -26.59
N ILE A 70 -0.86 -15.89 -25.35
CA ILE A 70 -2.06 -15.46 -24.64
C ILE A 70 -1.63 -14.35 -23.68
N ALA A 71 -2.33 -13.22 -23.71
CA ALA A 71 -2.12 -12.11 -22.77
C ALA A 71 -2.08 -12.69 -21.35
N GLY A 72 -1.00 -12.43 -20.61
CA GLY A 72 -0.72 -13.03 -19.30
C GLY A 72 -1.85 -12.84 -18.24
N PRO A 73 -1.60 -13.17 -16.97
CA PRO A 73 -2.62 -13.01 -15.92
C PRO A 73 -3.22 -11.58 -15.92
N ASN A 74 -4.52 -11.49 -15.58
CA ASN A 74 -5.33 -10.26 -15.66
C ASN A 74 -5.25 -9.54 -17.03
N ASN A 75 -5.53 -10.26 -18.13
CA ASN A 75 -5.46 -9.73 -19.51
C ASN A 75 -4.08 -9.13 -19.88
N GLY A 76 -3.00 -9.64 -19.27
CA GLY A 76 -1.65 -9.14 -19.47
C GLY A 76 -1.33 -7.84 -18.73
N ILE A 77 -2.17 -7.38 -17.80
CA ILE A 77 -1.86 -6.20 -16.97
C ILE A 77 -0.84 -6.55 -15.89
N THR A 78 -0.98 -7.72 -15.26
CA THR A 78 -0.05 -8.16 -14.23
C THR A 78 1.10 -8.93 -14.85
N ASN A 79 2.14 -8.22 -15.31
CA ASN A 79 3.36 -8.81 -15.85
C ASN A 79 4.63 -8.07 -15.38
N PHE A 80 5.77 -8.73 -15.56
CA PHE A 80 7.12 -8.21 -15.31
C PHE A 80 7.91 -8.05 -16.61
N ASP A 81 7.24 -7.79 -17.73
CA ASP A 81 7.91 -7.68 -19.04
C ASP A 81 8.35 -6.25 -19.33
N ASN A 82 7.62 -5.27 -18.78
CA ASN A 82 7.90 -3.85 -18.94
C ASN A 82 8.11 -3.21 -17.58
N PHE A 83 9.05 -2.27 -17.49
CA PHE A 83 9.35 -1.53 -16.26
C PHE A 83 8.09 -0.88 -15.65
N GLY A 84 7.22 -0.28 -16.47
CA GLY A 84 5.97 0.33 -15.99
C GLY A 84 4.96 -0.68 -15.43
N LEU A 85 4.86 -1.87 -16.02
CA LEU A 85 3.94 -2.93 -15.55
C LEU A 85 4.51 -3.67 -14.33
N ALA A 86 5.83 -3.85 -14.26
CA ALA A 86 6.54 -4.32 -13.07
C ALA A 86 6.33 -3.36 -11.88
N MET A 87 6.40 -2.04 -12.13
CA MET A 87 6.11 -1.05 -11.09
C MET A 87 4.66 -1.12 -10.61
N LEU A 88 3.70 -1.25 -11.54
CA LEU A 88 2.27 -1.37 -11.21
C LEU A 88 1.97 -2.62 -10.39
N THR A 89 2.56 -3.76 -10.76
CA THR A 89 2.38 -5.03 -10.03
C THR A 89 3.01 -4.99 -8.64
N VAL A 90 4.20 -4.38 -8.50
CA VAL A 90 4.82 -4.17 -7.17
C VAL A 90 3.98 -3.21 -6.33
N PHE A 91 3.45 -2.13 -6.91
CA PHE A 91 2.55 -1.21 -6.22
C PHE A 91 1.29 -1.92 -5.71
N GLN A 92 0.68 -2.77 -6.55
CA GLN A 92 -0.44 -3.64 -6.15
C GLN A 92 -0.05 -4.61 -5.03
N CYS A 93 1.16 -5.17 -5.06
CA CYS A 93 1.60 -6.06 -3.99
C CYS A 93 1.83 -5.31 -2.66
N VAL A 94 2.35 -4.08 -2.72
CA VAL A 94 2.57 -3.21 -1.56
C VAL A 94 1.25 -2.75 -0.92
N SER A 95 0.18 -2.59 -1.70
CA SER A 95 -1.17 -2.29 -1.16
C SER A 95 -1.83 -3.47 -0.43
N LEU A 96 -1.16 -4.64 -0.38
CA LEU A 96 -1.67 -5.89 0.18
C LEU A 96 -2.92 -6.42 -0.53
N GLU A 97 -3.20 -5.99 -1.76
CA GLU A 97 -4.35 -6.44 -2.53
C GLU A 97 -3.92 -7.41 -3.64
N GLY A 98 -4.35 -8.67 -3.57
CA GLY A 98 -4.06 -9.66 -4.62
C GLY A 98 -2.59 -10.04 -4.75
N TRP A 99 -1.73 -9.67 -3.79
CA TRP A 99 -0.31 -10.03 -3.78
C TRP A 99 -0.07 -11.54 -3.71
N THR A 100 -0.93 -12.28 -3.00
CA THR A 100 -0.90 -13.74 -2.95
C THR A 100 -1.19 -14.37 -4.30
N ASP A 101 -2.13 -13.78 -5.06
CA ASP A 101 -2.51 -14.28 -6.37
C ASP A 101 -1.35 -14.11 -7.36
N VAL A 102 -0.70 -12.95 -7.34
CA VAL A 102 0.51 -12.68 -8.14
C VAL A 102 1.64 -13.65 -7.76
N MET A 103 1.87 -13.88 -6.47
CA MET A 103 2.87 -14.86 -6.01
C MET A 103 2.56 -16.26 -6.53
N TYR A 104 1.31 -16.71 -6.46
CA TYR A 104 0.92 -18.03 -6.96
C TYR A 104 1.05 -18.14 -8.47
N TRP A 105 0.70 -17.09 -9.23
CA TRP A 105 0.93 -17.06 -10.67
C TRP A 105 2.41 -17.19 -11.00
N VAL A 106 3.27 -16.36 -10.39
CA VAL A 106 4.72 -16.45 -10.60
C VAL A 106 5.23 -17.84 -10.23
N GLY A 107 4.77 -18.41 -9.11
CA GLY A 107 5.15 -19.75 -8.67
C GLY A 107 4.72 -20.87 -9.63
N ASP A 108 3.54 -20.78 -10.26
CA ASP A 108 3.03 -21.78 -11.20
C ASP A 108 3.68 -21.66 -12.59
N PHE A 109 3.88 -20.44 -13.09
CA PHE A 109 4.49 -20.21 -14.40
C PHE A 109 6.00 -20.51 -14.40
N THR A 110 6.69 -20.38 -13.26
CA THR A 110 8.14 -20.66 -13.13
C THR A 110 8.47 -22.12 -12.78
N VAL A 111 7.48 -23.01 -12.62
CA VAL A 111 7.71 -24.44 -12.30
C VAL A 111 8.59 -25.14 -13.33
N ASN A 112 8.46 -24.77 -14.61
CA ASN A 112 9.23 -25.37 -15.71
C ASN A 112 10.56 -24.65 -15.98
N ASP A 113 10.84 -23.56 -15.28
CA ASP A 113 12.05 -22.78 -15.42
C ASP A 113 13.09 -23.15 -14.35
N ALA A 114 14.35 -22.83 -14.65
CA ALA A 114 15.48 -23.08 -13.75
C ALA A 114 15.33 -22.46 -12.34
N VAL A 115 14.43 -21.48 -12.18
CA VAL A 115 14.13 -20.81 -10.91
C VAL A 115 13.30 -21.69 -9.98
N GLY A 116 12.50 -22.64 -10.48
CA GLY A 116 11.71 -23.56 -9.66
C GLY A 116 10.61 -22.89 -8.80
N ARG A 117 9.67 -23.71 -8.33
CA ARG A 117 8.53 -23.26 -7.50
C ARG A 117 8.94 -22.74 -6.11
N GLU A 118 10.11 -23.14 -5.65
CA GLU A 118 10.57 -23.04 -4.26
C GLU A 118 11.12 -21.66 -3.88
N TRP A 119 11.37 -20.75 -4.83
CA TRP A 119 12.13 -19.51 -4.61
C TRP A 119 11.31 -18.21 -4.68
N PRO A 120 10.24 -18.09 -5.51
CA PRO A 120 9.48 -16.84 -5.63
C PRO A 120 8.84 -16.32 -4.34
N TRP A 121 8.48 -17.21 -3.41
CA TRP A 121 7.84 -16.80 -2.15
C TRP A 121 8.74 -15.90 -1.29
N ILE A 122 10.07 -16.06 -1.34
CA ILE A 122 11.02 -15.24 -0.58
C ILE A 122 10.91 -13.77 -1.04
N TYR A 123 10.85 -13.55 -2.36
CA TYR A 123 10.67 -12.22 -2.94
C TYR A 123 9.36 -11.57 -2.48
N PHE A 124 8.22 -12.27 -2.60
CA PHE A 124 6.93 -11.69 -2.24
C PHE A 124 6.75 -11.48 -0.73
N VAL A 125 7.26 -12.39 0.11
CA VAL A 125 7.17 -12.25 1.58
C VAL A 125 8.03 -11.10 2.08
N THR A 126 9.27 -10.97 1.58
CA THR A 126 10.14 -9.84 1.94
C THR A 126 9.58 -8.51 1.45
N LEU A 127 8.99 -8.48 0.24
CA LEU A 127 8.28 -7.32 -0.31
C LEU A 127 7.10 -6.90 0.58
N VAL A 128 6.29 -7.83 1.09
CA VAL A 128 5.16 -7.51 1.97
C VAL A 128 5.64 -6.96 3.31
N ILE A 129 6.66 -7.58 3.92
CA ILE A 129 7.20 -7.17 5.23
C ILE A 129 7.87 -5.79 5.13
N LEU A 130 8.80 -5.62 4.18
CA LEU A 130 9.60 -4.40 4.05
C LEU A 130 8.91 -3.30 3.25
N GLY A 131 8.11 -3.68 2.25
CA GLY A 131 7.44 -2.75 1.35
C GLY A 131 6.07 -2.30 1.84
N SER A 132 5.32 -3.14 2.56
CA SER A 132 3.98 -2.76 3.05
C SER A 132 3.98 -2.41 4.53
N PHE A 133 4.31 -3.35 5.43
CA PHE A 133 4.21 -3.10 6.87
C PHE A 133 5.11 -1.94 7.33
N PHE A 134 6.36 -1.92 6.90
CA PHE A 134 7.28 -0.83 7.26
C PHE A 134 6.83 0.52 6.69
N VAL A 135 6.46 0.56 5.40
CA VAL A 135 5.99 1.78 4.73
C VAL A 135 4.71 2.33 5.35
N LEU A 136 3.71 1.47 5.57
CA LEU A 136 2.44 1.87 6.20
C LEU A 136 2.67 2.44 7.60
N ASN A 137 3.50 1.77 8.41
CA ASN A 137 3.82 2.24 9.76
C ASN A 137 4.55 3.58 9.75
N LEU A 138 5.44 3.80 8.79
CA LEU A 138 6.19 5.04 8.65
C LEU A 138 5.28 6.20 8.19
N VAL A 139 4.39 5.95 7.22
CA VAL A 139 3.38 6.93 6.78
C VAL A 139 2.45 7.30 7.93
N LEU A 140 1.92 6.32 8.65
CA LEU A 140 1.05 6.56 9.82
C LEU A 140 1.79 7.32 10.93
N GLY A 141 3.05 6.98 11.20
CA GLY A 141 3.88 7.64 12.19
C GLY A 141 4.06 9.13 11.90
N VAL A 142 4.30 9.48 10.63
CA VAL A 142 4.50 10.89 10.26
C VAL A 142 3.19 11.66 10.14
N LEU A 143 2.12 11.05 9.62
CA LEU A 143 0.79 11.66 9.66
C LEU A 143 0.37 11.97 11.10
N SER A 144 0.60 11.03 12.03
CA SER A 144 0.38 11.25 13.46
C SER A 144 1.23 12.40 14.02
N GLY A 145 2.50 12.48 13.63
CA GLY A 145 3.39 13.57 14.03
C GLY A 145 2.95 14.94 13.50
N GLU A 146 2.56 15.02 12.23
CA GLU A 146 2.09 16.26 11.61
C GLU A 146 0.73 16.70 12.19
N PHE A 147 -0.21 15.77 12.37
CA PHE A 147 -1.49 16.05 13.04
C PHE A 147 -1.27 16.49 14.50
N SER A 148 -0.27 15.93 15.18
CA SER A 148 0.08 16.36 16.54
C SER A 148 0.58 17.80 16.56
N LYS A 149 1.46 18.19 15.63
CA LYS A 149 1.95 19.57 15.50
C LYS A 149 0.83 20.56 15.15
N GLU A 150 -0.06 20.21 14.23
CA GLU A 150 -1.20 21.06 13.87
C GLU A 150 -2.17 21.22 15.05
N ARG A 151 -2.47 20.12 15.75
CA ARG A 151 -3.31 20.13 16.94
C ARG A 151 -2.69 20.94 18.08
N GLU A 152 -1.39 20.88 18.26
CA GLU A 152 -0.67 21.65 19.28
C GLU A 152 -0.73 23.15 19.00
N LYS A 153 -0.54 23.58 17.74
CA LYS A 153 -0.73 24.97 17.33
C LYS A 153 -2.16 25.47 17.55
N ALA A 154 -3.15 24.63 17.25
CA ALA A 154 -4.56 24.97 17.52
C ALA A 154 -4.85 25.10 19.03
N ARG A 155 -4.32 24.18 19.84
CA ARG A 155 -4.43 24.23 21.30
C ARG A 155 -3.78 25.47 21.89
N ALA A 156 -2.57 25.84 21.45
CA ALA A 156 -1.87 27.03 21.92
C ALA A 156 -2.67 28.32 21.66
N ARG A 157 -3.28 28.44 20.48
CA ARG A 157 -4.17 29.57 20.15
C ARG A 157 -5.41 29.62 21.03
N GLY A 158 -6.07 28.47 21.22
CA GLY A 158 -7.23 28.37 22.12
C GLY A 158 -6.88 28.68 23.57
N LEU A 159 -5.69 28.30 24.03
CA LEU A 159 -5.19 28.60 25.37
C LEU A 159 -4.95 30.11 25.55
N PHE A 160 -4.34 30.76 24.55
CA PHE A 160 -4.13 32.21 24.55
C PHE A 160 -5.44 33.01 24.60
N GLN A 161 -6.45 32.57 23.83
CA GLN A 161 -7.76 33.20 23.85
C GLN A 161 -8.42 33.07 25.24
N LYS A 162 -8.34 31.89 25.86
CA LYS A 162 -8.82 31.68 27.24
C LYS A 162 -8.10 32.55 28.27
N PHE A 163 -6.78 32.73 28.12
CA PHE A 163 -6.03 33.63 29.02
C PHE A 163 -6.48 35.08 28.87
N ARG A 164 -6.73 35.55 27.65
CA ARG A 164 -7.25 36.90 27.39
C ARG A 164 -8.65 37.10 27.94
N GLU A 165 -9.54 36.14 27.72
CA GLU A 165 -10.90 36.16 28.28
C GLU A 165 -10.88 36.22 29.82
N LYS A 166 -9.98 35.46 30.46
CA LYS A 166 -9.83 35.53 31.92
C LYS A 166 -9.31 36.86 32.43
N GLN A 167 -8.30 37.44 31.77
CA GLN A 167 -7.78 38.75 32.15
C GLN A 167 -8.85 39.85 32.03
N GLN A 168 -9.62 39.83 30.93
CA GLN A 168 -10.72 40.78 30.73
C GLN A 168 -11.78 40.66 31.83
N LEU A 169 -12.20 39.43 32.17
CA LEU A 169 -13.18 39.21 33.25
C LEU A 169 -12.69 39.70 34.62
N GLU A 170 -11.40 39.53 34.92
CA GLU A 170 -10.82 40.04 36.17
C GLU A 170 -10.77 41.58 36.22
N GLU A 171 -10.49 42.23 35.10
CA GLU A 171 -10.52 43.70 35.00
C GLU A 171 -11.94 44.25 35.14
N ASP A 172 -12.91 43.64 34.46
CA ASP A 172 -14.32 44.03 34.55
C ASP A 172 -14.86 43.89 35.98
N LEU A 173 -14.49 42.79 36.67
CA LEU A 173 -14.89 42.54 38.06
C LEU A 173 -14.33 43.59 39.03
N LYS A 174 -13.06 43.99 38.86
CA LYS A 174 -12.45 45.09 39.63
C LYS A 174 -13.12 46.43 39.34
N GLY A 175 -13.48 46.68 38.07
CA GLY A 175 -14.22 47.87 37.67
C GLY A 175 -15.57 47.99 38.39
N ILE A 176 -16.33 46.89 38.46
CA ILE A 176 -17.61 46.83 39.17
C ILE A 176 -17.41 47.08 40.67
N GLN A 177 -16.42 46.44 41.29
CA GLN A 177 -16.14 46.63 42.72
C GLN A 177 -15.79 48.10 43.05
N ASN A 178 -14.96 48.74 42.21
CA ASN A 178 -14.60 50.14 42.36
C ASN A 178 -15.81 51.07 42.18
N PHE A 179 -16.68 50.80 41.21
CA PHE A 179 -17.92 51.56 41.00
C PHE A 179 -18.84 51.51 42.23
N ILE A 180 -19.07 50.31 42.77
CA ILE A 180 -19.91 50.11 43.97
C ILE A 180 -19.31 50.87 45.15
N SER A 181 -18.00 50.79 45.37
CA SER A 181 -17.33 51.50 46.46
C SER A 181 -17.44 53.02 46.32
N CYS A 182 -17.28 53.56 45.12
CA CYS A 182 -17.37 55.00 44.87
C CYS A 182 -18.80 55.53 45.05
N HIS A 183 -19.80 54.78 44.57
CA HIS A 183 -21.21 55.15 44.75
C HIS A 183 -21.63 55.10 46.22
N PHE A 184 -21.15 54.13 47.00
CA PHE A 184 -21.43 54.06 48.43
C PHE A 184 -20.86 55.29 49.17
N SER A 185 -19.62 55.68 48.88
CA SER A 185 -18.96 56.86 49.47
C SER A 185 -19.57 58.22 49.07
N LEU A 186 -20.42 58.27 48.06
CA LEU A 186 -21.10 59.50 47.60
C LEU A 186 -22.50 59.67 48.23
N VAL A 187 -23.04 58.62 48.84
CA VAL A 187 -24.38 58.59 49.44
C VAL A 187 -24.33 58.80 50.97
N ASP A 188 -23.16 58.61 51.59
CA ASP A 188 -22.85 58.98 52.99
C ASP A 188 -22.18 60.37 53.08
#